data_AF-A0A6M3LPS6-F1
#
_entry.id   AF-A0A6M3LPS6-F1
#
_cell.length_a   1.000
_cell.length_b   1.000
_cell.length_c   1.000
_cell.angle_alpha   90.00
_cell.angle_beta   90.00
_cell.angle_gamma   90.00
#
_symmetry.space_group_name_H-M   'P 1'
#
loop_
_entity.id
_entity.type
_entity.pdbx_description
1 polymer ?
#
loop_
_entity_poly.entity_id
_entity_poly.type
_entity_poly.pdbx_seq_one_letter_code
_entity_poly.pdbx_strand_id
1 'polypeptide(L)' 'MKLGYLGIDQYGQHYKIDNHPRQELCDQLGKKHADKMYVDNTKTGQTRHCGYIIGGLWIDVYEVHSWNQGR' A
#
# COMPACT_ATOMS: atom_id res chain seq x y z
N MET A 1 11.69 13.43 -4.26
CA MET A 1 10.97 13.00 -5.48
C MET A 1 10.26 11.69 -5.17
N LYS A 2 9.01 11.52 -5.60
CA LYS A 2 8.31 10.23 -5.46
C LYS A 2 8.96 9.19 -6.36
N LEU A 3 9.26 8.03 -5.80
CA LEU A 3 9.90 6.91 -6.50
C LEU A 3 8.90 5.80 -6.86
N GLY A 4 7.77 5.74 -6.15
CA GLY A 4 6.74 4.73 -6.36
C GLY A 4 6.04 4.42 -5.05
N TYR A 5 5.64 3.16 -4.90
CA TYR A 5 5.01 2.64 -3.69
C TYR A 5 5.62 1.32 -3.25
N LEU A 6 5.42 1.00 -1.97
CA LEU A 6 5.79 -0.27 -1.36
C LEU A 6 4.55 -0.88 -0.71
N GLY A 7 4.18 -2.08 -1.13
CA GLY A 7 3.20 -2.92 -0.43
C GLY A 7 3.90 -3.80 0.59
N ILE A 8 3.33 -3.94 1.79
CA ILE A 8 3.80 -4.87 2.83
C ILE A 8 2.60 -5.66 3.32
N ASP A 9 2.65 -7.00 3.26
CA ASP A 9 1.58 -7.83 3.81
C ASP A 9 1.74 -8.17 5.30
N GLN A 10 0.72 -8.82 5.88
CA GLN A 10 0.70 -9.18 7.30
C GLN A 10 1.82 -10.15 7.73
N TYR A 11 2.53 -10.77 6.77
CA TYR A 11 3.64 -11.68 7.01
C TYR A 11 5.01 -11.02 6.73
N GLY A 12 5.03 -9.75 6.36
CA GLY A 12 6.24 -8.99 6.05
C GLY A 12 6.75 -9.18 4.62
N GLN A 13 5.98 -9.80 3.72
CA GLN A 13 6.36 -9.87 2.31
C GLN A 13 6.24 -8.48 1.68
N HIS A 14 7.26 -8.10 0.92
CA HIS A 14 7.33 -6.82 0.24
C HIS A 14 6.91 -6.94 -1.24
N TYR A 15 6.20 -5.92 -1.72
CA TYR A 15 5.74 -5.79 -3.10
C TYR A 15 6.16 -4.42 -3.63
N LYS A 16 7.03 -4.40 -4.64
CA LYS A 16 7.39 -3.16 -5.32
C LYS A 16 6.26 -2.75 -6.26
N ILE A 17 5.90 -1.47 -6.25
CA ILE A 17 4.83 -0.91 -7.07
C ILE A 17 5.34 0.40 -7.68
N ASP A 18 5.14 0.59 -8.97
CA ASP A 18 5.63 1.80 -9.65
C ASP A 18 4.59 2.92 -9.58
N ASN A 19 3.33 2.71 -10.00
CA ASN A 19 2.35 3.80 -10.15
C ASN A 19 0.92 3.47 -9.72
N HIS A 20 0.46 2.23 -9.91
CA HIS A 20 -0.95 1.85 -9.75
C HIS A 20 -1.12 0.72 -8.73
N PRO A 21 -1.05 1.03 -7.41
CA PRO A 21 -1.01 0.03 -6.34
C PRO A 21 -2.04 -1.10 -6.46
N ARG A 22 -3.31 -0.77 -6.68
CA ARG A 22 -4.36 -1.80 -6.80
C ARG A 22 -4.10 -2.77 -7.94
N GLN A 23 -3.80 -2.25 -9.12
CA GLN A 23 -3.67 -3.06 -10.33
C GLN A 23 -2.40 -3.90 -10.27
N GLU A 24 -1.27 -3.28 -9.93
CA GLU A 24 0.03 -3.96 -9.88
C GLU A 24 0.08 -5.03 -8.78
N LEU A 25 -0.54 -4.79 -7.61
CA LEU A 25 -0.67 -5.82 -6.57
C LEU A 25 -1.55 -6.99 -7.03
N CYS A 26 -2.68 -6.71 -7.69
CA CYS A 26 -3.53 -7.75 -8.27
C CYS A 26 -2.77 -8.59 -9.29
N ASP A 27 -2.01 -7.95 -10.19
CA ASP A 27 -1.22 -8.61 -11.22
C ASP A 27 -0.12 -9.49 -10.60
N GLN A 28 0.63 -8.97 -9.61
CA GLN A 28 1.65 -9.72 -8.88
C GLN A 28 1.10 -10.93 -8.12
N LEU A 29 -0.12 -10.82 -7.57
CA LEU A 29 -0.78 -11.88 -6.79
C LEU A 29 -1.66 -12.81 -7.64
N GLY A 30 -1.76 -12.56 -8.95
CA GLY A 30 -2.62 -13.31 -9.87
C GLY A 30 -4.11 -13.22 -9.50
N LYS A 31 -4.56 -12.07 -8.98
CA LYS A 31 -5.94 -11.82 -8.57
C LYS A 31 -6.59 -10.76 -9.47
N LYS A 32 -7.93 -10.73 -9.49
CA LYS A 32 -8.72 -9.76 -10.28
C LYS A 32 -9.39 -8.69 -9.41
N HIS A 33 -9.43 -8.92 -8.11
CA HIS A 33 -10.20 -8.11 -7.16
C HIS A 33 -9.35 -7.75 -5.94
N ALA A 34 -9.66 -6.58 -5.41
CA ALA A 34 -9.03 -5.99 -4.25
C ALA A 34 -10.08 -5.12 -3.56
N ASP A 35 -10.18 -5.27 -2.24
CA ASP A 35 -10.98 -4.39 -1.38
C ASP A 35 -10.08 -3.34 -0.74
N LYS A 36 -10.59 -2.14 -0.49
CA LYS A 36 -9.82 -1.08 0.15
C LYS A 36 -9.76 -1.31 1.67
N MET A 37 -8.58 -1.12 2.26
CA MET A 37 -8.39 -1.07 3.71
C MET A 37 -8.37 0.36 4.20
N TYR A 38 -8.97 0.61 5.36
CA TYR A 38 -9.01 1.95 5.95
C TYR A 38 -8.52 1.91 7.39
N VAL A 39 -7.90 3.02 7.81
CA VAL A 39 -7.49 3.26 9.19
C VAL A 39 -8.14 4.54 9.70
N ASP A 40 -8.68 4.47 10.92
CA ASP A 40 -9.25 5.62 11.60
C ASP A 40 -8.20 6.35 12.42
N ASN A 41 -8.11 7.65 12.21
CA ASN A 41 -7.34 8.53 13.08
C ASN A 41 -8.20 8.91 14.29
N THR A 42 -7.99 8.24 15.41
CA THR A 42 -8.75 8.45 16.65
C THR A 42 -8.62 9.85 17.25
N LYS A 43 -7.59 10.61 16.87
CA LYS A 43 -7.39 12.00 17.35
C LYS A 43 -8.13 13.03 16.50
N THR A 44 -8.28 12.78 15.20
CA THR A 44 -8.94 13.71 14.27
C THR A 44 -10.31 13.25 13.80
N GLY A 45 -10.71 12.01 14.10
CA GLY A 45 -11.93 11.38 13.60
C GLY A 45 -11.92 11.08 12.10
N GLN A 46 -10.77 11.20 11.42
CA GLN A 46 -10.67 11.00 9.98
C GLN A 46 -10.33 9.56 9.61
N THR A 47 -11.06 8.98 8.67
CA THR A 47 -10.75 7.70 8.05
C THR A 47 -9.86 7.89 6.82
N ARG A 48 -8.80 7.10 6.68
CA ARG A 48 -7.86 7.16 5.55
C ARG A 48 -7.70 5.79 4.90
N HIS A 49 -7.69 5.76 3.57
CA HIS A 49 -7.36 4.56 2.80
C HIS A 49 -5.86 4.26 2.98
N CYS A 50 -5.52 3.07 3.47
CA CYS A 50 -4.15 2.69 3.82
C CYS A 50 -3.59 1.50 3.03
N GLY A 51 -4.44 0.78 2.28
CA GLY A 51 -4.00 -0.45 1.65
C GLY A 51 -5.12 -1.23 0.97
N TYR A 52 -4.88 -2.51 0.72
CA TYR A 52 -5.83 -3.40 0.06
C TYR A 52 -5.87 -4.79 0.69
N ILE A 53 -7.07 -5.38 0.72
CA ILE A 53 -7.25 -6.81 0.95
C ILE A 53 -7.28 -7.51 -0.41
N ILE A 54 -6.33 -8.42 -0.65
CA ILE A 54 -6.20 -9.15 -1.92
C ILE A 54 -5.96 -10.62 -1.63
N GLY A 55 -6.91 -11.48 -2.01
CA GLY A 55 -6.77 -12.94 -1.86
C GLY A 55 -6.54 -13.40 -0.40
N GLY A 56 -7.06 -12.65 0.58
CA GLY A 56 -6.85 -12.94 2.01
C GLY A 56 -5.61 -12.31 2.62
N LEU A 57 -4.79 -11.60 1.83
CA LEU A 57 -3.66 -10.82 2.32
C LEU A 57 -4.10 -9.40 2.63
N TRP A 58 -3.61 -8.85 3.74
CA TRP A 58 -3.82 -7.47 4.14
C TRP A 58 -2.55 -6.71 3.80
N ILE A 59 -2.61 -5.83 2.80
CA ILE A 59 -1.43 -5.20 2.22
C ILE A 59 -1.49 -3.70 2.48
N ASP A 60 -0.65 -3.22 3.39
CA ASP A 60 -0.44 -1.81 3.64
C ASP A 60 0.40 -1.21 2.51
N VAL A 61 0.03 -0.01 2.03
CA VAL A 61 0.70 0.65 0.90
C VAL A 61 1.31 1.98 1.35
N TYR A 62 2.62 2.11 1.13
CA TYR A 62 3.40 3.29 1.47
C TYR A 62 3.87 4.01 0.21
N GLU A 63 3.82 5.34 0.18
CA GLU A 63 4.50 6.12 -0.85
C GLU A 63 5.99 6.21 -0.53
N VAL A 64 6.83 5.86 -1.51
CA VAL A 64 8.29 5.84 -1.34
C VAL A 64 8.87 7.10 -1.97
N HIS A 65 9.71 7.80 -1.20
CA HIS A 65 10.39 9.01 -1.65
C HIS A 65 11.90 8.81 -1.64
N SER A 66 12.58 9.52 -2.54
CA SER A 66 14.03 9.67 -2.49
C SER A 66 14.43 10.21 -1.12
N TRP A 67 15.36 9.53 -0.47
CA TRP A 67 15.94 10.03 0.76
C TRP A 67 16.79 11.24 0.47
N ASN A 68 16.37 12.41 0.94
CA ASN A 68 17.18 13.61 0.89
C ASN A 68 17.91 13.75 2.23
N GLN A 69 19.19 13.38 2.28
CA GLN A 69 20.05 13.78 3.41
C GLN A 69 20.21 15.30 3.38
N GLY A 70 19.33 16.04 4.09
CA GLY A 70 19.42 17.49 4.07
C GLY A 70 18.31 18.25 4.80
N ARG A 71 18.15 17.99 6.10
CA ARG A 71 17.92 18.91 7.25
C ARG A 71 17.05 18.26 8.31
#